data_AF-A0A1I5QQJ5-F1
#
_entry.id   AF-A0A1I5QQJ5-F1
#
_cell.length_a   1.000
_cell.length_b   1.000
_cell.length_c   1.000
_cell.angle_alpha   90.00
_cell.angle_beta   90.00
_cell.angle_gamma   90.00
#
_symmetry.space_group_name_H-M   'P 1'
#
loop_
_entity.id
_entity.type
_entity.pdbx_description
1 polymer ?
#
loop_
_entity_poly.entity_id
_entity_poly.type
_entity_poly.pdbx_seq_one_letter_code
_entity_poly.pdbx_strand_id
1 'polypeptide(L)'
;MSMTDTAAAALGNTRASYGGVAKTFHWLTALLILTLIPLGLVAHEWPYDTADQLAVKARLFSLHKTLGVLAFFVALGRILWALIQPRPHPLHPERRGETLLAEIVHWSLYAAIVVVPLSGWIMHAASEGFAPILWPLGQSLPLVPKSTMVEAYAGATHWVFTKVLIAALILHVAGALKHAMVDRDATLARMLPGRTPAQARAPELGHAPAAIAAAAIYALGFGAAYALVGPEPQARATPELAAAQTGNWTVQEGTLGIQVRQFGNTVEGSFADWTADIAFAEEPTDGRHGDVTVQVAIPSLTLGSVTSQALGADYFAAEEHPTATFQAEILPAETGYVAEGTLALRGATVPVTLPFTLDLDGDTATMSGATTLDRRNFDIGAGQTDPDTLAFGVDVTVDLTAQRATD
;
A
#
# COMPACT_ATOMS: atom_id res chain seq x y z
N MET A 1 12.99 -54.40 -13.00
CA MET A 1 12.68 -52.97 -12.83
C MET A 1 11.34 -52.75 -13.52
N SER A 2 10.29 -52.49 -12.74
CA SER A 2 8.90 -52.41 -13.24
C SER A 2 8.70 -51.11 -14.02
N MET A 3 7.77 -51.06 -14.99
CA MET A 3 7.38 -49.81 -15.68
C MET A 3 6.94 -48.70 -14.71
N THR A 4 6.47 -49.06 -13.52
CA THR A 4 6.11 -48.12 -12.44
C THR A 4 7.33 -47.43 -11.82
N ASP A 5 8.49 -48.11 -11.74
CA ASP A 5 9.74 -47.52 -11.20
C ASP A 5 10.31 -46.47 -12.14
N THR A 6 10.14 -46.66 -13.46
CA THR A 6 10.61 -45.72 -14.50
C THR A 6 9.78 -44.45 -14.56
N ALA A 7 8.47 -44.54 -14.26
CA ALA A 7 7.56 -43.39 -14.23
C ALA A 7 7.79 -42.50 -13.00
N ALA A 8 8.00 -43.09 -11.82
CA ALA A 8 8.33 -42.35 -10.60
C ALA A 8 9.68 -41.62 -10.71
N ALA A 9 10.69 -42.25 -11.32
CA ALA A 9 12.00 -41.65 -11.59
C ALA A 9 11.97 -40.48 -12.58
N ALA A 10 10.92 -40.35 -13.40
CA ALA A 10 10.76 -39.22 -14.32
C ALA A 10 10.20 -37.96 -13.64
N LEU A 11 9.51 -38.11 -12.50
CA LEU A 11 8.85 -37.02 -11.79
C LEU A 11 9.75 -36.37 -10.72
N GLY A 12 10.50 -37.19 -9.95
CA GLY A 12 11.43 -36.75 -8.91
C GLY A 12 12.85 -36.47 -9.40
N ASN A 13 13.63 -35.75 -8.61
CA ASN A 13 15.05 -35.53 -8.91
C ASN A 13 15.87 -36.79 -8.64
N THR A 14 17.02 -36.87 -9.30
CA THR A 14 18.11 -37.80 -8.96
C THR A 14 19.39 -36.98 -8.72
N ARG A 15 20.45 -37.62 -8.23
CA ARG A 15 21.77 -36.95 -8.11
C ARG A 15 22.35 -36.51 -9.46
N ALA A 16 21.82 -37.02 -10.57
CA ALA A 16 22.30 -36.71 -11.92
C ALA A 16 21.38 -35.75 -12.68
N SER A 17 20.09 -35.67 -12.36
CA SER A 17 19.10 -34.94 -13.16
C SER A 17 17.94 -34.38 -12.34
N TYR A 18 17.36 -33.28 -12.82
CA TYR A 18 16.10 -32.75 -12.31
C TYR A 18 14.91 -33.56 -12.84
N GLY A 19 13.93 -33.81 -11.98
CA GLY A 19 12.67 -34.45 -12.32
C GLY A 19 11.68 -33.49 -12.98
N GLY A 20 10.63 -34.05 -13.60
CA GLY A 20 9.58 -33.28 -14.27
C GLY A 20 8.92 -32.25 -13.35
N VAL A 21 8.66 -32.59 -12.08
CA VAL A 21 8.01 -31.67 -11.12
C VAL A 21 8.88 -30.44 -10.84
N ALA A 22 10.19 -30.63 -10.62
CA ALA A 22 11.12 -29.53 -10.39
C ALA A 22 11.23 -28.61 -11.62
N LYS A 23 11.26 -29.19 -12.83
CA LYS A 23 11.26 -28.44 -14.10
C LYS A 23 9.96 -27.65 -14.28
N THR A 24 8.81 -28.25 -14.00
CA THR A 24 7.51 -27.56 -14.06
C THR A 24 7.47 -26.38 -13.11
N PHE A 25 7.83 -26.57 -11.84
CA PHE A 25 7.90 -25.46 -10.87
C PHE A 25 8.84 -24.36 -11.34
N HIS A 26 10.02 -24.71 -11.87
CA HIS A 26 10.97 -23.73 -12.40
C HIS A 26 10.38 -22.91 -13.54
N TRP A 27 9.87 -23.55 -14.60
CA TRP A 27 9.36 -22.83 -15.77
C TRP A 27 8.06 -22.08 -15.48
N LEU A 28 7.20 -22.60 -14.60
CA LEU A 28 6.03 -21.86 -14.13
C LEU A 28 6.45 -20.62 -13.34
N THR A 29 7.44 -20.74 -12.44
CA THR A 29 8.00 -19.59 -11.72
C THR A 29 8.59 -18.59 -12.71
N ALA A 30 9.37 -19.04 -13.68
CA ALA A 30 9.98 -18.17 -14.70
C ALA A 30 8.91 -17.43 -15.51
N LEU A 31 7.86 -18.12 -15.97
CA LEU A 31 6.74 -17.51 -16.69
C LEU A 31 6.05 -16.43 -15.85
N LEU A 32 5.76 -16.73 -14.57
CA LEU A 32 5.13 -15.78 -13.67
C LEU A 32 6.00 -14.55 -13.43
N ILE A 33 7.29 -14.72 -13.11
CA ILE A 33 8.21 -13.60 -12.85
C ILE A 33 8.41 -12.75 -14.11
N LEU A 34 8.61 -13.37 -15.28
CA LEU A 34 8.76 -12.65 -16.55
C LEU A 34 7.48 -11.92 -16.98
N THR A 35 6.32 -12.35 -16.50
CA THR A 35 5.04 -11.63 -16.70
C THR A 35 4.87 -10.51 -15.68
N LEU A 36 5.18 -10.77 -14.41
CA LEU A 36 4.96 -9.85 -13.29
C LEU A 36 5.85 -8.61 -13.36
N ILE A 37 7.11 -8.75 -13.79
CA ILE A 37 8.04 -7.62 -13.92
C ILE A 37 7.50 -6.53 -14.86
N PRO A 38 7.22 -6.81 -16.16
CA PRO A 38 6.68 -5.79 -17.06
C PRO A 38 5.27 -5.34 -16.64
N LEU A 39 4.42 -6.25 -16.17
CA LEU A 39 3.08 -5.88 -15.69
C LEU A 39 3.15 -4.87 -14.53
N GLY A 40 4.05 -5.08 -13.57
CA GLY A 40 4.26 -4.18 -12.44
C GLY A 40 4.80 -2.81 -12.87
N LEU A 41 5.77 -2.79 -13.80
CA LEU A 41 6.31 -1.54 -14.37
C LEU A 41 5.23 -0.75 -15.12
N VAL A 42 4.45 -1.43 -15.98
CA VAL A 42 3.37 -0.78 -16.73
C VAL A 42 2.28 -0.27 -15.78
N ALA A 43 1.90 -1.03 -14.75
CA ALA A 43 0.95 -0.59 -13.74
C ALA A 43 1.43 0.66 -12.96
N HIS A 44 2.73 0.66 -12.58
CA HIS A 44 3.36 1.77 -11.87
C HIS A 44 3.34 3.06 -12.69
N GLU A 45 3.77 3.00 -13.95
CA GLU A 45 3.86 4.16 -14.85
C GLU A 45 2.53 4.58 -15.49
N TRP A 46 1.47 3.76 -15.36
CA TRP A 46 0.18 4.08 -15.97
C TRP A 46 -0.40 5.38 -15.38
N PRO A 47 -0.93 6.30 -16.22
CA PRO A 47 -1.52 7.55 -15.75
C PRO A 47 -2.75 7.31 -14.89
N TYR A 48 -3.17 8.30 -14.11
CA TYR A 48 -4.32 8.21 -13.20
C TYR A 48 -5.10 9.53 -13.09
N ASP A 49 -4.90 10.44 -14.04
CA ASP A 49 -5.46 11.79 -14.01
C ASP A 49 -6.97 11.75 -14.25
N THR A 50 -7.46 10.77 -15.01
CA THR A 50 -8.89 10.56 -15.26
C THR A 50 -9.40 9.26 -14.61
N ALA A 51 -10.72 9.20 -14.38
CA ALA A 51 -11.37 7.98 -13.88
C ALA A 51 -11.07 6.74 -14.75
N ASP A 52 -11.15 6.86 -16.08
CA ASP A 52 -10.84 5.76 -17.00
C ASP A 52 -9.38 5.29 -16.87
N GLN A 53 -8.44 6.23 -16.76
CA GLN A 53 -7.03 5.90 -16.57
C GLN A 53 -6.79 5.22 -15.23
N LEU A 54 -7.39 5.74 -14.15
CA LEU A 54 -7.31 5.16 -12.82
C LEU A 54 -7.94 3.76 -12.76
N ALA A 55 -9.05 3.52 -13.45
CA ALA A 55 -9.68 2.20 -13.55
C ALA A 55 -8.77 1.19 -14.25
N VAL A 56 -8.07 1.59 -15.33
CA VAL A 56 -7.08 0.74 -15.99
C VAL A 56 -5.88 0.48 -15.08
N LYS A 57 -5.35 1.51 -14.40
CA LYS A 57 -4.26 1.36 -13.42
C LYS A 57 -4.65 0.37 -12.32
N ALA A 58 -5.85 0.53 -11.76
CA ALA A 58 -6.39 -0.37 -10.74
C ALA A 58 -6.48 -1.80 -11.26
N ARG A 59 -6.98 -2.02 -12.49
CA ARG A 59 -7.04 -3.36 -13.11
C ARG A 59 -5.65 -3.97 -13.30
N LEU A 60 -4.67 -3.21 -13.76
CA LEU A 60 -3.30 -3.69 -13.94
C LEU A 60 -2.68 -4.11 -12.61
N PHE A 61 -2.87 -3.32 -11.55
CA PHE A 61 -2.44 -3.69 -10.20
C PHE A 61 -3.20 -4.89 -9.64
N SER A 62 -4.51 -5.00 -9.87
CA SER A 62 -5.31 -6.16 -9.46
C SER A 62 -4.77 -7.45 -10.10
N LEU A 63 -4.46 -7.41 -11.40
CA LEU A 63 -3.82 -8.54 -12.09
C LEU A 63 -2.42 -8.84 -11.53
N HIS A 64 -1.59 -7.81 -11.33
CA HIS A 64 -0.25 -7.95 -10.78
C HIS A 64 -0.27 -8.59 -9.38
N LYS A 65 -1.11 -8.07 -8.47
CA LYS A 65 -1.24 -8.59 -7.10
C LYS A 65 -1.74 -10.03 -7.11
N THR A 66 -2.77 -10.34 -7.90
CA THR A 66 -3.33 -11.70 -7.99
C THR A 66 -2.29 -12.70 -8.49
N LEU A 67 -1.58 -12.37 -9.57
CA LEU A 67 -0.50 -13.22 -10.09
C LEU A 67 0.70 -13.27 -9.13
N GLY A 68 0.96 -12.22 -8.37
CA GLY A 68 2.01 -12.15 -7.36
C GLY A 68 1.75 -13.09 -6.19
N VAL A 69 0.52 -13.12 -5.67
CA VAL A 69 0.15 -14.08 -4.61
C VAL A 69 0.15 -15.52 -5.15
N LEU A 70 -0.29 -15.74 -6.40
CA LEU A 70 -0.11 -17.05 -7.04
C LEU A 70 1.38 -17.44 -7.11
N ALA A 71 2.25 -16.53 -7.55
CA ALA A 71 3.69 -16.77 -7.63
C ALA A 71 4.30 -17.08 -6.27
N PHE A 72 3.84 -16.44 -5.19
CA PHE A 72 4.26 -16.76 -3.82
C PHE A 72 3.95 -18.22 -3.46
N PHE A 73 2.72 -18.70 -3.70
CA PHE A 73 2.38 -20.10 -3.41
C PHE A 73 3.10 -21.10 -4.33
N VAL A 74 3.30 -20.76 -5.61
CA VAL A 74 4.14 -21.55 -6.52
C VAL A 74 5.59 -21.62 -6.00
N ALA A 75 6.13 -20.51 -5.50
CA ALA A 75 7.46 -20.46 -4.91
C ALA A 75 7.58 -21.32 -3.64
N LEU A 76 6.58 -21.26 -2.74
CA LEU A 76 6.53 -22.14 -1.57
C LEU A 76 6.49 -23.61 -1.98
N GLY A 77 5.63 -23.98 -2.94
CA GLY A 77 5.58 -25.33 -3.49
C GLY A 77 6.93 -25.78 -4.06
N ARG A 78 7.59 -24.90 -4.82
CA ARG A 78 8.93 -25.13 -5.37
C ARG A 78 9.98 -25.35 -4.27
N ILE A 79 9.96 -24.56 -3.20
CA ILE A 79 10.90 -24.65 -2.07
C ILE A 79 10.66 -25.94 -1.30
N LEU A 80 9.41 -26.22 -0.90
CA LEU A 80 9.04 -27.43 -0.18
C LEU A 80 9.40 -28.68 -0.98
N TRP A 81 9.15 -28.67 -2.29
CA TRP A 81 9.59 -29.75 -3.18
C TRP A 81 11.12 -29.87 -3.18
N ALA A 82 11.86 -28.78 -3.32
CA ALA A 82 13.32 -28.80 -3.34
C ALA A 82 13.94 -29.30 -2.02
N LEU A 83 13.28 -29.08 -0.88
CA LEU A 83 13.75 -29.52 0.44
C LEU A 83 13.72 -31.05 0.61
N ILE A 84 12.79 -31.73 -0.06
CA ILE A 84 12.60 -33.20 0.04
C ILE A 84 13.22 -33.98 -1.11
N GLN A 85 13.86 -33.29 -2.07
CA GLN A 85 14.42 -33.91 -3.27
C GLN A 85 15.94 -33.93 -3.24
N PRO A 86 16.60 -34.98 -3.77
CA PRO A 86 18.04 -34.96 -3.93
C PRO A 86 18.43 -33.83 -4.87
N ARG A 87 19.53 -33.14 -4.54
CA ARG A 87 20.08 -32.09 -5.38
C ARG A 87 20.95 -32.70 -6.46
N PRO A 88 20.70 -32.40 -7.75
CA PRO A 88 21.59 -32.82 -8.81
C PRO A 88 22.97 -32.15 -8.68
N HIS A 89 24.07 -32.89 -8.89
CA HIS A 89 25.42 -32.34 -8.72
C HIS A 89 25.75 -31.21 -9.73
N PRO A 90 26.62 -30.25 -9.38
CA PRO A 90 27.19 -29.28 -10.31
C PRO A 90 27.96 -29.99 -11.44
N LEU A 91 27.97 -29.40 -12.65
CA LEU A 91 28.74 -29.97 -13.78
C LEU A 91 30.24 -29.69 -13.69
N HIS A 92 30.63 -28.54 -13.12
CA HIS A 92 32.01 -28.06 -13.07
C HIS A 92 32.43 -27.66 -11.63
N PRO A 93 32.42 -28.59 -10.65
CA PRO A 93 32.73 -28.28 -9.25
C PRO A 93 34.17 -27.77 -9.03
N GLU A 94 35.07 -28.03 -9.97
CA GLU A 94 36.43 -27.50 -9.98
C GLU A 94 36.47 -25.98 -10.24
N ARG A 95 35.46 -25.40 -10.90
CA ARG A 95 35.34 -23.95 -11.14
C ARG A 95 34.72 -23.26 -9.93
N ARG A 96 35.49 -23.19 -8.84
CA ARG A 96 35.00 -22.74 -7.52
C ARG A 96 34.34 -21.36 -7.52
N GLY A 97 34.91 -20.39 -8.24
CA GLY A 97 34.34 -19.02 -8.31
C GLY A 97 33.01 -18.97 -9.05
N GLU A 98 32.91 -19.66 -10.19
CA GLU A 98 31.67 -19.78 -10.97
C GLU A 98 30.59 -20.54 -10.20
N THR A 99 30.98 -21.63 -9.53
CA THR A 99 30.07 -22.42 -8.67
C THR A 99 29.56 -21.60 -7.49
N LEU A 100 30.45 -20.87 -6.80
CA LEU A 100 30.07 -20.00 -5.69
C LEU A 100 29.10 -18.90 -6.14
N LEU A 101 29.39 -18.23 -7.26
CA LEU A 101 28.52 -17.19 -7.81
C LEU A 101 27.15 -17.76 -8.19
N ALA A 102 27.11 -18.92 -8.86
CA ALA A 102 25.85 -19.59 -9.20
C ALA A 102 25.04 -19.93 -7.94
N GLU A 103 25.67 -20.42 -6.87
CA GLU A 103 24.99 -20.67 -5.60
C GLU A 103 24.45 -19.40 -4.95
N ILE A 104 25.24 -18.31 -4.91
CA ILE A 104 24.79 -17.00 -4.39
C ILE A 104 23.56 -16.51 -5.16
N VAL A 105 23.59 -16.60 -6.49
CA VAL A 105 22.48 -16.21 -7.37
C VAL A 105 21.25 -17.09 -7.08
N HIS A 106 21.41 -18.42 -6.98
CA HIS A 106 20.29 -19.30 -6.67
C HIS A 106 19.67 -19.03 -5.30
N TRP A 107 20.48 -18.86 -4.24
CA TRP A 107 19.99 -18.49 -2.92
C TRP A 107 19.27 -17.13 -2.94
N SER A 108 19.84 -16.15 -3.64
CA SER A 108 19.24 -14.83 -3.79
C SER A 108 17.91 -14.90 -4.53
N LEU A 109 17.80 -15.72 -5.58
CA LEU A 109 16.53 -15.94 -6.29
C LEU A 109 15.51 -16.68 -5.43
N TYR A 110 15.92 -17.70 -4.67
CA TYR A 110 15.01 -18.43 -3.77
C TYR A 110 14.41 -17.53 -2.68
N ALA A 111 15.21 -16.64 -2.11
CA ALA A 111 14.70 -15.65 -1.18
C ALA A 111 13.81 -14.61 -1.90
N ALA A 112 14.16 -14.20 -3.13
CA ALA A 112 13.46 -13.13 -3.84
C ALA A 112 12.04 -13.52 -4.24
N ILE A 113 11.86 -14.76 -4.72
CA ILE A 113 10.54 -15.29 -5.10
C ILE A 113 9.58 -15.43 -3.91
N VAL A 114 10.07 -15.26 -2.68
CA VAL A 114 9.25 -15.21 -1.46
C VAL A 114 9.10 -13.77 -0.96
N VAL A 115 10.23 -13.07 -0.73
CA VAL A 115 10.25 -11.73 -0.12
C VAL A 115 9.53 -10.69 -0.98
N VAL A 116 9.71 -10.70 -2.30
CA VAL A 116 9.09 -9.72 -3.20
C VAL A 116 7.55 -9.83 -3.16
N PRO A 117 6.92 -10.99 -3.48
CA PRO A 117 5.46 -11.06 -3.45
C PRO A 117 4.90 -10.97 -2.03
N LEU A 118 5.61 -11.46 -0.99
CA LEU A 118 5.16 -11.33 0.39
C LEU A 118 5.12 -9.87 0.86
N SER A 119 6.16 -9.09 0.58
CA SER A 119 6.19 -7.66 0.91
C SER A 119 5.10 -6.89 0.16
N GLY A 120 4.86 -7.20 -1.13
CA GLY A 120 3.75 -6.61 -1.87
C GLY A 120 2.37 -6.98 -1.30
N TRP A 121 2.22 -8.20 -0.77
CA TRP A 121 0.98 -8.65 -0.13
C TRP A 121 0.77 -7.98 1.23
N ILE A 122 1.83 -7.82 2.04
CA ILE A 122 1.79 -7.06 3.30
C ILE A 122 1.42 -5.60 3.03
N MET A 123 2.01 -4.98 1.99
CA MET A 123 1.66 -3.63 1.56
C MET A 123 0.16 -3.51 1.24
N HIS A 124 -0.39 -4.44 0.45
CA HIS A 124 -1.82 -4.49 0.16
C HIS A 124 -2.70 -4.66 1.41
N ALA A 125 -2.28 -5.54 2.33
CA ALA A 125 -3.03 -5.78 3.56
C ALA A 125 -3.01 -4.56 4.51
N ALA A 126 -1.93 -3.78 4.51
CA ALA A 126 -1.74 -2.61 5.37
C ALA A 126 -2.38 -1.31 4.84
N SER A 127 -2.74 -1.23 3.56
CA SER A 127 -3.30 -0.03 2.93
C SER A 127 -4.84 0.06 3.03
N GLU A 128 -5.41 1.26 2.89
CA GLU A 128 -6.86 1.51 3.04
C GLU A 128 -7.71 1.25 1.78
N GLY A 129 -7.21 0.38 0.89
CA GLY A 129 -7.96 -0.11 -0.26
C GLY A 129 -7.61 0.58 -1.57
N PHE A 130 -7.07 -0.19 -2.51
CA PHE A 130 -6.85 0.19 -3.90
C PHE A 130 -6.56 -1.09 -4.69
N ALA A 131 -7.13 -1.25 -5.89
CA ALA A 131 -6.86 -2.39 -6.78
C ALA A 131 -6.97 -3.77 -6.07
N PRO A 132 -8.19 -4.31 -5.88
CA PRO A 132 -8.40 -5.53 -5.11
C PRO A 132 -7.73 -6.74 -5.76
N ILE A 133 -7.33 -7.71 -4.95
CA ILE A 133 -6.93 -9.02 -5.46
C ILE A 133 -8.19 -9.71 -6.04
N LEU A 134 -8.09 -10.35 -7.21
CA LEU A 134 -9.28 -10.81 -7.97
C LEU A 134 -9.87 -12.15 -7.51
N TRP A 135 -9.39 -12.68 -6.40
CA TRP A 135 -9.95 -13.87 -5.75
C TRP A 135 -10.38 -13.53 -4.31
N PRO A 136 -11.27 -14.32 -3.68
CA PRO A 136 -11.84 -13.97 -2.39
C PRO A 136 -10.86 -14.07 -1.21
N LEU A 137 -9.68 -14.64 -1.43
CA LEU A 137 -8.69 -14.89 -0.37
C LEU A 137 -7.56 -13.85 -0.40
N GLY A 138 -7.13 -13.41 0.78
CA GLY A 138 -5.93 -12.59 0.91
C GLY A 138 -6.11 -11.09 0.73
N GLN A 139 -7.30 -10.53 0.85
CA GLN A 139 -7.45 -9.06 0.91
C GLN A 139 -6.80 -8.49 2.17
N SER A 140 -6.89 -9.20 3.28
CA SER A 140 -6.21 -8.91 4.54
C SER A 140 -5.34 -10.09 4.96
N LEU A 141 -4.36 -9.81 5.80
CA LEU A 141 -3.52 -10.81 6.44
C LEU A 141 -3.71 -10.74 7.95
N PRO A 142 -3.86 -11.88 8.65
CA PRO A 142 -3.83 -11.87 10.10
C PRO A 142 -2.58 -11.18 10.61
N LEU A 143 -2.71 -10.36 11.66
CA LEU A 143 -1.61 -9.64 12.31
C LEU A 143 -0.97 -8.51 11.51
N VAL A 144 -1.47 -8.17 10.32
CA VAL A 144 -1.04 -6.98 9.58
C VAL A 144 -2.02 -5.84 9.88
N PRO A 145 -1.65 -4.83 10.68
CA PRO A 145 -2.52 -3.69 10.96
C PRO A 145 -2.64 -2.79 9.73
N LYS A 146 -3.74 -2.04 9.65
CA LYS A 146 -3.82 -0.87 8.78
C LYS A 146 -2.88 0.19 9.33
N SER A 147 -1.83 0.51 8.58
CA SER A 147 -0.76 1.41 9.05
C SER A 147 0.05 1.92 7.88
N THR A 148 0.13 3.26 7.77
CA THR A 148 0.94 3.97 6.79
C THR A 148 2.42 3.58 6.89
N MET A 149 2.94 3.40 8.10
CA MET A 149 4.32 2.96 8.33
C MET A 149 4.58 1.54 7.80
N VAL A 150 3.67 0.60 8.09
CA VAL A 150 3.79 -0.79 7.61
C VAL A 150 3.69 -0.85 6.10
N GLU A 151 2.73 -0.13 5.51
CA GLU A 151 2.58 -0.02 4.07
C GLU A 151 3.83 0.56 3.41
N ALA A 152 4.35 1.69 3.92
CA ALA A 152 5.53 2.34 3.37
C ALA A 152 6.76 1.43 3.43
N TYR A 153 7.00 0.76 4.55
CA TYR A 153 8.13 -0.16 4.69
C TYR A 153 7.99 -1.41 3.82
N ALA A 154 6.79 -1.97 3.72
CA ALA A 154 6.51 -3.10 2.85
C ALA A 154 6.68 -2.72 1.37
N GLY A 155 6.22 -1.53 0.96
CA GLY A 155 6.41 -0.98 -0.37
C GLY A 155 7.88 -0.71 -0.72
N ALA A 156 8.64 -0.12 0.20
CA ALA A 156 10.09 0.08 0.05
C ALA A 156 10.84 -1.25 -0.07
N THR A 157 10.48 -2.23 0.78
CA THR A 157 11.00 -3.60 0.72
C THR A 157 10.72 -4.23 -0.64
N HIS A 158 9.47 -4.16 -1.11
CA HIS A 158 9.09 -4.67 -2.42
C HIS A 158 9.95 -4.04 -3.53
N TRP A 159 10.06 -2.71 -3.53
CA TRP A 159 10.85 -1.98 -4.53
C TRP A 159 12.33 -2.38 -4.52
N VAL A 160 13.00 -2.37 -3.36
CA VAL A 160 14.42 -2.75 -3.23
C VAL A 160 14.63 -4.18 -3.71
N PHE A 161 13.83 -5.13 -3.25
CA PHE A 161 14.02 -6.54 -3.60
C PHE A 161 13.60 -6.87 -5.04
N THR A 162 12.79 -6.04 -5.71
CA THR A 162 12.62 -6.17 -7.16
C THR A 162 13.92 -5.91 -7.92
N LYS A 163 14.75 -4.95 -7.47
CA LYS A 163 16.05 -4.68 -8.10
C LYS A 163 17.03 -5.83 -7.86
N VAL A 164 17.05 -6.38 -6.64
CA VAL A 164 17.82 -7.59 -6.31
C VAL A 164 17.37 -8.78 -7.15
N LEU A 165 16.06 -9.01 -7.28
CA LEU A 165 15.48 -10.05 -8.12
C LEU A 165 15.91 -9.89 -9.59
N ILE A 166 15.77 -8.69 -10.16
CA ILE A 166 16.12 -8.42 -11.56
C ILE A 166 17.62 -8.64 -11.79
N ALA A 167 18.49 -8.13 -10.91
CA ALA A 167 19.92 -8.34 -11.02
C ALA A 167 20.29 -9.83 -10.95
N ALA A 168 19.73 -10.56 -9.99
CA ALA A 168 19.96 -12.00 -9.86
C ALA A 168 19.39 -12.79 -11.05
N LEU A 169 18.24 -12.39 -11.59
CA LEU A 169 17.63 -12.99 -12.77
C LEU A 169 18.49 -12.78 -14.02
N ILE A 170 19.01 -11.57 -14.22
CA ILE A 170 19.94 -11.27 -15.33
C ILE A 170 21.18 -12.15 -15.23
N LEU A 171 21.80 -12.22 -14.05
CA LEU A 171 22.97 -13.08 -13.82
C LEU A 171 22.65 -14.56 -14.04
N HIS A 172 21.48 -15.02 -13.60
CA HIS A 172 21.04 -16.40 -13.78
C HIS A 172 20.86 -16.76 -15.26
N VAL A 173 20.16 -15.91 -16.02
CA VAL A 173 19.94 -16.12 -17.46
C VAL A 173 21.25 -16.00 -18.22
N ALA A 174 22.08 -14.98 -17.92
CA ALA A 174 23.39 -14.81 -18.54
C ALA A 174 24.29 -16.02 -18.29
N GLY A 175 24.31 -16.55 -17.06
CA GLY A 175 25.02 -17.78 -16.72
C GLY A 175 24.52 -18.97 -17.53
N ALA A 176 23.20 -19.19 -17.58
CA ALA A 176 22.62 -20.29 -18.36
C ALA A 176 22.94 -20.19 -19.86
N LEU A 177 22.90 -18.99 -20.44
CA LEU A 177 23.25 -18.74 -21.84
C LEU A 177 24.75 -18.93 -22.10
N LYS A 178 25.61 -18.43 -21.21
CA LYS A 178 27.07 -18.62 -21.28
C LYS A 178 27.41 -20.11 -21.26
N HIS A 179 26.80 -20.88 -20.36
CA HIS A 179 26.96 -22.34 -20.32
C HIS A 179 26.44 -23.03 -21.59
N ALA A 180 25.30 -22.60 -22.14
CA ALA A 180 24.73 -23.21 -23.35
C ALA A 180 25.49 -22.86 -24.63
N MET A 181 25.96 -21.61 -24.77
CA MET A 181 26.50 -21.07 -26.03
C MET A 181 28.03 -21.06 -26.08
N VAL A 182 28.68 -20.79 -24.95
CA VAL A 182 30.14 -20.68 -24.85
C VAL A 182 30.74 -21.99 -24.35
N ASP A 183 30.36 -22.43 -23.15
CA ASP A 183 30.87 -23.70 -22.58
C ASP A 183 30.29 -24.92 -23.30
N ARG A 184 29.12 -24.76 -23.95
CA ARG A 184 28.35 -25.81 -24.65
C ARG A 184 28.10 -27.04 -23.77
N ASP A 185 27.79 -26.80 -22.49
CA ASP A 185 27.51 -27.86 -21.53
C ASP A 185 26.00 -28.08 -21.31
N ALA A 186 25.69 -29.09 -20.47
CA ALA A 186 24.32 -29.52 -20.24
C ALA A 186 23.55 -28.67 -19.21
N THR A 187 24.07 -27.56 -18.71
CA THR A 187 23.46 -26.78 -17.61
C THR A 187 22.01 -26.38 -17.92
N LEU A 188 21.77 -25.75 -19.08
CA LEU A 188 20.41 -25.38 -19.51
C LEU A 188 19.59 -26.61 -19.92
N ALA A 189 20.21 -27.58 -20.62
CA ALA A 189 19.54 -28.79 -21.08
C ALA A 189 18.97 -29.64 -19.92
N ARG A 190 19.55 -29.53 -18.71
CA ARG A 190 19.05 -30.18 -17.50
C ARG A 190 17.75 -29.59 -16.97
N MET A 191 17.38 -28.38 -17.39
CA MET A 191 16.13 -27.73 -17.01
C MET A 191 15.05 -27.82 -18.10
N LEU A 192 15.42 -28.11 -19.35
CA LEU A 192 14.45 -28.28 -20.44
C LEU A 192 13.58 -29.54 -20.26
N PRO A 193 12.31 -29.52 -20.70
CA PRO A 193 11.49 -30.73 -20.80
C PRO A 193 12.14 -31.77 -21.74
N GLY A 194 12.08 -33.06 -21.38
CA GLY A 194 12.66 -34.14 -22.18
C GLY A 194 13.87 -34.83 -21.56
N ARG A 195 14.52 -35.73 -22.32
CA ARG A 195 15.63 -36.58 -21.84
C ARG A 195 16.87 -35.73 -21.53
N THR A 196 17.27 -35.75 -20.26
CA THR A 196 18.46 -35.06 -19.77
C THR A 196 19.62 -36.05 -19.67
N PRO A 197 20.81 -35.76 -20.25
CA PRO A 197 21.98 -36.60 -20.10
C PRO A 197 22.38 -36.71 -18.63
N ALA A 198 22.58 -37.93 -18.13
CA ALA A 198 23.14 -38.15 -16.81
C ALA A 198 24.66 -37.95 -16.87
N GLN A 199 25.20 -37.11 -15.99
CA GLN A 199 26.64 -37.05 -15.74
C GLN A 199 26.89 -36.99 -14.22
N ALA A 200 27.84 -37.80 -13.75
CA ALA A 200 28.46 -37.73 -12.42
C ALA A 200 29.98 -37.54 -12.65
N ARG A 201 30.75 -36.78 -11.87
CA ARG A 201 31.02 -36.86 -10.42
C ARG A 201 31.83 -35.63 -9.96
N ALA A 202 31.76 -35.28 -8.66
CA ALA A 202 32.85 -34.97 -7.70
C ALA A 202 32.24 -34.29 -6.43
N PRO A 203 32.95 -34.18 -5.28
CA PRO A 203 32.33 -34.00 -3.95
C PRO A 203 31.78 -32.60 -3.72
N GLU A 204 30.85 -32.50 -2.77
CA GLU A 204 30.16 -31.27 -2.37
C GLU A 204 31.13 -30.23 -1.80
N LEU A 205 31.14 -29.04 -2.40
CA LEU A 205 31.56 -27.83 -1.70
C LEU A 205 30.47 -27.46 -0.69
N GLY A 206 30.85 -27.03 0.50
CA GLY A 206 29.89 -26.56 1.50
C GLY A 206 29.16 -25.31 1.01
N HIS A 207 27.83 -25.28 1.16
CA HIS A 207 26.96 -24.19 0.69
C HIS A 207 26.88 -22.99 1.65
N ALA A 208 27.45 -23.12 2.85
CA ALA A 208 27.46 -22.08 3.87
C ALA A 208 27.91 -20.69 3.38
N PRO A 209 29.04 -20.53 2.64
CA PRO A 209 29.47 -19.21 2.18
C PRO A 209 28.48 -18.54 1.24
N ALA A 210 27.83 -19.31 0.34
CA ALA A 210 26.84 -18.76 -0.58
C ALA A 210 25.56 -18.31 0.15
N ALA A 211 25.09 -19.12 1.11
CA ALA A 211 23.94 -18.78 1.93
C ALA A 211 24.20 -17.55 2.82
N ILE A 212 25.39 -17.44 3.41
CA ILE A 212 25.81 -16.27 4.21
C ILE A 212 25.88 -15.02 3.33
N ALA A 213 26.47 -15.11 2.14
CA ALA A 213 26.53 -13.98 1.21
C ALA A 213 25.14 -13.52 0.78
N ALA A 214 24.24 -14.45 0.44
CA ALA A 214 22.86 -14.12 0.14
C ALA A 214 22.15 -13.49 1.36
N ALA A 215 22.33 -14.03 2.56
CA ALA A 215 21.77 -13.45 3.77
C ALA A 215 22.28 -12.02 4.02
N ALA A 216 23.56 -11.74 3.76
CA ALA A 216 24.12 -10.40 3.85
C ALA A 216 23.50 -9.43 2.82
N ILE A 217 23.31 -9.86 1.57
CA ILE A 217 22.60 -9.07 0.54
C ILE A 217 21.19 -8.70 1.03
N TYR A 218 20.49 -9.66 1.65
CA TYR A 218 19.13 -9.43 2.14
C TYR A 218 19.10 -8.54 3.38
N ALA A 219 20.01 -8.73 4.33
CA ALA A 219 20.13 -7.84 5.49
C ALA A 219 20.40 -6.39 5.07
N LEU A 220 21.30 -6.18 4.09
CA LEU A 220 21.54 -4.86 3.50
C LEU A 220 20.32 -4.32 2.77
N GLY A 221 19.59 -5.17 2.03
CA GLY A 221 18.36 -4.79 1.34
C GLY A 221 17.26 -4.31 2.30
N PHE A 222 17.05 -5.02 3.41
CA PHE A 222 16.12 -4.58 4.45
C PHE A 222 16.58 -3.30 5.13
N GLY A 223 17.87 -3.16 5.44
CA GLY A 223 18.43 -1.91 5.97
C GLY A 223 18.24 -0.72 5.03
N ALA A 224 18.42 -0.93 3.73
CA ALA A 224 18.17 0.08 2.70
C ALA A 224 16.67 0.43 2.60
N ALA A 225 15.78 -0.57 2.62
CA ALA A 225 14.33 -0.33 2.64
C ALA A 225 13.91 0.48 3.87
N TYR A 226 14.47 0.18 5.04
CA TYR A 226 14.21 0.93 6.27
C TYR A 226 14.70 2.39 6.16
N ALA A 227 15.90 2.60 5.63
CA ALA A 227 16.45 3.93 5.42
C ALA A 227 15.64 4.77 4.41
N LEU A 228 14.99 4.14 3.42
CA LEU A 228 14.15 4.82 2.42
C LEU A 228 12.82 5.31 2.97
N VAL A 229 12.25 4.63 3.97
CA VAL A 229 11.02 5.10 4.65
C VAL A 229 11.31 6.35 5.47
N GLY A 230 12.48 6.41 6.09
CA GLY A 230 12.86 7.49 7.00
C GLY A 230 12.08 7.47 8.32
N PRO A 231 12.36 8.40 9.24
CA PRO A 231 11.47 8.66 10.38
C PRO A 231 10.10 9.14 9.87
N GLU A 232 9.04 8.96 10.68
CA GLU A 232 7.73 9.55 10.35
C GLU A 232 7.91 11.00 9.90
N PRO A 233 7.18 11.45 8.85
CA PRO A 233 7.19 12.85 8.46
C PRO A 233 6.98 13.70 9.70
N GLN A 234 7.90 14.61 9.98
CA GLN A 234 7.68 15.63 11.01
C GLN A 234 6.34 16.28 10.71
N ALA A 235 5.54 16.55 11.74
CA ALA A 235 4.29 17.27 11.61
C ALA A 235 4.52 18.44 10.65
N ARG A 236 3.82 18.43 9.51
CA ARG A 236 3.97 19.49 8.50
C ARG A 236 3.71 20.79 9.23
N ALA A 237 4.52 21.82 8.94
CA ALA A 237 4.28 23.14 9.51
C ALA A 237 2.83 23.52 9.18
N THR A 238 1.97 23.53 10.21
CA THR A 238 0.58 23.93 10.08
C THR A 238 0.53 25.45 10.19
N PRO A 239 -0.30 26.11 9.38
CA PRO A 239 -0.51 27.54 9.52
C PRO A 239 -0.98 27.84 10.94
N GLU A 240 -0.49 28.94 11.53
CA GLU A 240 -1.06 29.46 12.77
C GLU A 240 -2.49 29.91 12.47
N LEU A 241 -3.46 29.20 13.03
CA LEU A 241 -4.87 29.54 12.91
C LEU A 241 -5.19 30.71 13.82
N ALA A 242 -6.07 31.60 13.39
CA ALA A 242 -6.48 32.69 14.27
C ALA A 242 -7.23 32.12 15.48
N ALA A 243 -6.81 32.52 16.68
CA ALA A 243 -7.50 32.15 17.91
C ALA A 243 -8.97 32.61 17.88
N ALA A 244 -9.84 31.88 18.59
CA ALA A 244 -11.19 32.36 18.89
C ALA A 244 -11.08 33.63 19.75
N GLN A 245 -11.65 34.75 19.31
CA GLN A 245 -11.49 36.04 19.99
C GLN A 245 -12.80 36.64 20.48
N THR A 246 -13.95 36.20 19.96
CA THR A 246 -15.22 36.90 20.16
C THR A 246 -16.33 36.05 20.77
N GLY A 247 -16.19 34.73 20.72
CA GLY A 247 -17.15 33.76 21.21
C GLY A 247 -17.19 33.65 22.73
N ASN A 248 -18.37 33.31 23.24
CA ASN A 248 -18.62 33.03 24.65
C ASN A 248 -18.44 31.55 25.02
N TRP A 249 -18.05 30.69 24.07
CA TRP A 249 -17.72 29.28 24.30
C TRP A 249 -16.36 28.93 23.73
N THR A 250 -15.53 28.24 24.52
CA THR A 250 -14.19 27.79 24.15
C THR A 250 -14.13 26.27 24.09
N VAL A 251 -13.78 25.72 22.92
CA VAL A 251 -13.57 24.28 22.74
C VAL A 251 -12.43 23.79 23.63
N GLN A 252 -12.69 22.74 24.41
CA GLN A 252 -11.70 22.09 25.28
C GLN A 252 -11.10 20.87 24.58
N GLU A 253 -11.96 20.03 24.01
CA GLU A 253 -11.61 18.81 23.30
C GLU A 253 -12.59 18.62 22.14
N GLY A 254 -12.13 18.02 21.04
CA GLY A 254 -13.02 17.67 19.95
C GLY A 254 -12.33 16.96 18.80
N THR A 255 -13.14 16.35 17.95
CA THR A 255 -12.73 15.65 16.73
C THR A 255 -13.41 16.30 15.54
N LEU A 256 -12.63 16.64 14.51
CA LEU A 256 -13.15 16.99 13.19
C LEU A 256 -12.82 15.85 12.23
N GLY A 257 -13.76 14.94 12.06
CA GLY A 257 -13.63 13.72 11.27
C GLY A 257 -14.01 13.91 9.82
N ILE A 258 -13.36 13.15 8.95
CA ILE A 258 -13.65 13.05 7.51
C ILE A 258 -13.68 11.58 7.11
N GLN A 259 -14.67 11.22 6.30
CA GLN A 259 -14.81 9.89 5.73
C GLN A 259 -15.03 9.99 4.22
N VAL A 260 -14.26 9.21 3.46
CA VAL A 260 -14.36 9.09 2.01
C VAL A 260 -14.56 7.63 1.60
N ARG A 261 -15.20 7.39 0.45
CA ARG A 261 -15.30 6.04 -0.13
C ARG A 261 -14.52 5.94 -1.43
N GLN A 262 -13.60 4.99 -1.51
CA GLN A 262 -12.76 4.73 -2.67
C GLN A 262 -12.75 3.23 -3.01
N PHE A 263 -13.07 2.89 -4.27
CA PHE A 263 -13.22 1.50 -4.72
C PHE A 263 -14.12 0.66 -3.79
N GLY A 264 -15.19 1.26 -3.25
CA GLY A 264 -16.10 0.63 -2.29
C GLY A 264 -15.59 0.48 -0.85
N ASN A 265 -14.34 0.86 -0.56
CA ASN A 265 -13.80 0.86 0.81
C ASN A 265 -14.00 2.23 1.45
N THR A 266 -14.35 2.23 2.74
CA THR A 266 -14.41 3.44 3.55
C THR A 266 -13.03 3.74 4.10
N VAL A 267 -12.56 4.98 3.91
CA VAL A 267 -11.32 5.51 4.47
C VAL A 267 -11.67 6.65 5.41
N GLU A 268 -11.23 6.55 6.66
CA GLU A 268 -11.50 7.52 7.70
C GLU A 268 -10.26 8.33 8.05
N GLY A 269 -10.49 9.53 8.54
CA GLY A 269 -9.47 10.51 8.81
C GLY A 269 -9.97 11.63 9.71
N SER A 270 -9.08 12.56 10.03
CA SER A 270 -9.39 13.72 10.86
C SER A 270 -8.41 14.86 10.61
N PHE A 271 -8.81 16.07 10.99
CA PHE A 271 -7.91 17.22 11.08
C PHE A 271 -7.51 17.41 12.54
N ALA A 272 -6.21 17.39 12.83
CA ALA A 272 -5.70 17.57 14.19
C ALA A 272 -5.70 19.04 14.63
N ASP A 273 -5.48 19.96 13.70
CA ASP A 273 -5.33 21.39 13.99
C ASP A 273 -6.51 22.17 13.41
N TRP A 274 -7.41 22.59 14.29
CA TRP A 274 -8.55 23.45 13.97
C TRP A 274 -8.92 24.32 15.17
N THR A 275 -9.59 25.44 14.92
CA THR A 275 -10.08 26.37 15.94
C THR A 275 -11.52 26.73 15.64
N ALA A 276 -12.33 26.95 16.67
CA ALA A 276 -13.70 27.43 16.52
C ALA A 276 -13.95 28.65 17.42
N ASP A 277 -14.39 29.75 16.82
CA ASP A 277 -14.93 30.91 17.52
C ASP A 277 -16.46 30.76 17.58
N ILE A 278 -17.01 30.57 18.78
CA ILE A 278 -18.40 30.15 19.00
C ILE A 278 -19.12 31.19 19.86
N ALA A 279 -20.06 31.90 19.26
CA ALA A 279 -21.04 32.72 19.95
C ALA A 279 -22.38 31.98 19.99
N PHE A 280 -22.84 31.59 21.18
CA PHE A 280 -24.11 30.88 21.36
C PHE A 280 -24.88 31.36 22.58
N ALA A 281 -26.17 31.64 22.37
CA ALA A 281 -27.16 31.98 23.37
C ALA A 281 -28.30 30.96 23.36
N GLU A 282 -28.72 30.52 24.55
CA GLU A 282 -29.81 29.56 24.73
C GLU A 282 -31.15 30.13 24.22
N GLU A 283 -31.37 31.42 24.43
CA GLU A 283 -32.54 32.15 23.92
C GLU A 283 -32.21 32.82 22.58
N PRO A 284 -32.98 32.56 21.51
CA PRO A 284 -32.69 33.11 20.20
C PRO A 284 -33.02 34.61 20.13
N THR A 285 -32.15 35.38 19.47
CA THR A 285 -32.39 36.78 19.10
C THR A 285 -32.62 36.87 17.60
N ASP A 286 -33.76 37.44 17.18
CA ASP A 286 -34.18 37.51 15.77
C ASP A 286 -34.16 36.14 15.07
N GLY A 287 -34.52 35.08 15.80
CA GLY A 287 -34.57 33.70 15.29
C GLY A 287 -33.21 33.00 15.19
N ARG A 288 -32.13 33.61 15.71
CA ARG A 288 -30.77 33.06 15.69
C ARG A 288 -30.25 32.86 17.11
N HIS A 289 -29.59 31.74 17.36
CA HIS A 289 -28.91 31.46 18.63
C HIS A 289 -27.48 32.01 18.67
N GLY A 290 -26.91 32.38 17.53
CA GLY A 290 -25.59 33.01 17.44
C GLY A 290 -24.88 32.65 16.15
N ASP A 291 -23.55 32.64 16.19
CA ASP A 291 -22.69 32.44 15.04
C ASP A 291 -21.45 31.60 15.41
N VAL A 292 -20.89 30.95 14.39
CA VAL A 292 -19.69 30.15 14.52
C VAL A 292 -18.75 30.39 13.35
N THR A 293 -17.47 30.56 13.66
CA THR A 293 -16.38 30.56 12.67
C THR A 293 -15.37 29.48 13.01
N VAL A 294 -15.25 28.46 12.15
CA VAL A 294 -14.27 27.38 12.27
C VAL A 294 -13.16 27.59 11.26
N GLN A 295 -11.91 27.48 11.69
CA GLN A 295 -10.75 27.41 10.80
C GLN A 295 -10.05 26.06 10.96
N VAL A 296 -9.59 25.51 9.84
CA VAL A 296 -8.97 24.18 9.80
C VAL A 296 -7.64 24.30 9.07
N ALA A 297 -6.56 23.83 9.68
CA ALA A 297 -5.27 23.71 9.03
C ALA A 297 -5.25 22.44 8.19
N ILE A 298 -5.34 22.60 6.88
CA ILE A 298 -5.42 21.48 5.92
C ILE A 298 -4.22 20.52 6.02
N PRO A 299 -2.97 20.98 6.22
CA PRO A 299 -1.83 20.08 6.40
C PRO A 299 -1.92 19.13 7.61
N SER A 300 -2.83 19.37 8.55
CA SER A 300 -3.06 18.51 9.73
C SER A 300 -3.92 17.26 9.43
N LEU A 301 -4.39 17.11 8.18
CA LEU A 301 -5.16 15.95 7.76
C LEU A 301 -4.39 14.65 7.94
N THR A 302 -5.04 13.68 8.58
CA THR A 302 -4.74 12.26 8.44
C THR A 302 -5.93 11.60 7.72
N LEU A 303 -5.67 10.77 6.71
CA LEU A 303 -6.67 10.04 5.93
C LEU A 303 -6.09 8.71 5.46
N GLY A 304 -5.60 7.92 6.41
CA GLY A 304 -4.94 6.63 6.15
C GLY A 304 -3.81 6.70 5.11
N SER A 305 -3.74 5.68 4.25
CA SER A 305 -2.72 5.56 3.20
C SER A 305 -2.81 6.62 2.10
N VAL A 306 -3.97 7.27 1.94
CA VAL A 306 -4.21 8.26 0.89
C VAL A 306 -3.93 9.70 1.32
N THR A 307 -3.51 9.93 2.57
CA THR A 307 -3.20 11.26 3.14
C THR A 307 -2.34 12.12 2.20
N SER A 308 -1.21 11.59 1.73
CA SER A 308 -0.29 12.32 0.86
C SER A 308 -0.92 12.70 -0.48
N GLN A 309 -1.75 11.83 -1.05
CA GLN A 309 -2.48 12.10 -2.28
C GLN A 309 -3.55 13.15 -2.05
N ALA A 310 -4.34 13.01 -0.98
CA ALA A 310 -5.38 13.96 -0.61
C ALA A 310 -4.84 15.38 -0.40
N LEU A 311 -3.62 15.52 0.11
CA LEU A 311 -2.99 16.84 0.32
C LEU A 311 -2.38 17.45 -0.97
N GLY A 312 -2.29 16.68 -2.05
CA GLY A 312 -1.72 17.14 -3.33
C GLY A 312 -2.62 18.09 -4.13
N ALA A 313 -2.07 18.65 -5.20
CA ALA A 313 -2.68 19.71 -6.02
C ALA A 313 -4.05 19.34 -6.62
N ASP A 314 -4.28 18.09 -6.98
CA ASP A 314 -5.55 17.64 -7.57
C ASP A 314 -6.69 17.54 -6.54
N TYR A 315 -6.35 17.56 -5.26
CA TYR A 315 -7.28 17.39 -4.14
C TYR A 315 -7.27 18.62 -3.25
N PHE A 316 -6.83 18.55 -2.00
CA PHE A 316 -6.87 19.70 -1.09
C PHE A 316 -5.92 20.82 -1.49
N ALA A 317 -4.88 20.55 -2.29
CA ALA A 317 -3.90 21.55 -2.72
C ALA A 317 -3.31 22.30 -1.51
N ALA A 318 -2.86 21.55 -0.50
CA ALA A 318 -2.60 22.08 0.85
C ALA A 318 -1.46 23.10 0.92
N GLU A 319 -0.58 23.14 -0.08
CA GLU A 319 0.47 24.16 -0.19
C GLU A 319 -0.09 25.51 -0.67
N GLU A 320 -1.01 25.50 -1.65
CA GLU A 320 -1.66 26.72 -2.15
C GLU A 320 -2.84 27.18 -1.28
N HIS A 321 -3.51 26.22 -0.63
CA HIS A 321 -4.71 26.42 0.18
C HIS A 321 -4.54 25.77 1.56
N PRO A 322 -3.71 26.36 2.45
CA PRO A 322 -3.33 25.74 3.73
C PRO A 322 -4.45 25.76 4.77
N THR A 323 -5.51 26.54 4.54
CA THR A 323 -6.62 26.74 5.49
C THR A 323 -7.98 26.56 4.82
N ALA A 324 -8.92 25.93 5.53
CA ALA A 324 -10.35 26.02 5.23
C ALA A 324 -11.07 26.81 6.32
N THR A 325 -12.20 27.43 5.96
CA THR A 325 -12.97 28.26 6.89
C THR A 325 -14.46 28.01 6.71
N PHE A 326 -15.14 27.60 7.79
CA PHE A 326 -16.60 27.49 7.84
C PHE A 326 -17.15 28.63 8.68
N GLN A 327 -18.08 29.41 8.12
CA GLN A 327 -18.76 30.50 8.82
C GLN A 327 -20.27 30.28 8.71
N ALA A 328 -20.96 30.24 9.85
CA ALA A 328 -22.38 29.92 9.88
C ALA A 328 -23.13 30.64 11.00
N GLU A 329 -24.43 30.83 10.76
CA GLU A 329 -25.39 31.23 11.78
C GLU A 329 -26.00 29.97 12.42
N ILE A 330 -26.22 30.01 13.73
CA ILE A 330 -26.83 28.91 14.47
C ILE A 330 -28.33 29.19 14.59
N LEU A 331 -29.13 28.30 14.02
CA LEU A 331 -30.59 28.40 13.94
C LEU A 331 -31.27 27.25 14.70
N PRO A 332 -32.50 27.44 15.19
CA PRO A 332 -33.29 26.35 15.76
C PRO A 332 -33.71 25.35 14.66
N ALA A 333 -33.76 24.07 15.00
CA ALA A 333 -34.24 23.00 14.12
C ALA A 333 -35.36 22.18 14.79
N GLU A 334 -36.04 21.30 14.05
CA GLU A 334 -37.06 20.40 14.62
C GLU A 334 -36.49 19.53 15.76
N THR A 335 -35.23 19.13 15.63
CA THR A 335 -34.47 18.42 16.65
C THR A 335 -33.07 19.04 16.76
N GLY A 336 -32.73 19.58 17.93
CA GLY A 336 -31.44 20.24 18.15
C GLY A 336 -31.34 21.58 17.42
N TYR A 337 -30.22 21.78 16.72
CA TYR A 337 -29.87 23.03 16.06
C TYR A 337 -29.33 22.76 14.65
N VAL A 338 -29.22 23.81 13.85
CA VAL A 338 -28.56 23.77 12.56
C VAL A 338 -27.62 24.96 12.42
N ALA A 339 -26.38 24.69 12.03
CA ALA A 339 -25.45 25.71 11.58
C ALA A 339 -25.55 25.85 10.06
N GLU A 340 -26.10 26.96 9.59
CA GLU A 340 -26.29 27.24 8.16
C GLU A 340 -25.36 28.38 7.74
N GLY A 341 -24.53 28.13 6.72
CA GLY A 341 -23.49 29.06 6.36
C GLY A 341 -22.72 28.68 5.12
N THR A 342 -21.45 29.07 5.06
CA THR A 342 -20.56 28.81 3.93
C THR A 342 -19.26 28.17 4.36
N LEU A 343 -18.78 27.23 3.57
CA LEU A 343 -17.44 26.64 3.68
C LEU A 343 -16.58 27.19 2.55
N ALA A 344 -15.52 27.91 2.91
CA ALA A 344 -14.42 28.27 2.03
C ALA A 344 -13.36 27.17 2.08
N LEU A 345 -13.17 26.47 0.96
CA LEU A 345 -12.24 25.35 0.84
C LEU A 345 -11.68 25.32 -0.59
N ARG A 346 -10.35 25.25 -0.71
CA ARG A 346 -9.62 25.20 -1.99
C ARG A 346 -10.04 26.30 -2.99
N GLY A 347 -10.16 27.53 -2.50
CA GLY A 347 -10.54 28.69 -3.33
C GLY A 347 -12.02 28.76 -3.74
N ALA A 348 -12.83 27.73 -3.46
CA ALA A 348 -14.27 27.75 -3.63
C ALA A 348 -14.97 28.12 -2.31
N THR A 349 -16.13 28.77 -2.40
CA THR A 349 -17.00 29.05 -1.24
C THR A 349 -18.38 28.51 -1.54
N VAL A 350 -18.83 27.55 -0.73
CA VAL A 350 -20.04 26.76 -0.99
C VAL A 350 -20.95 26.82 0.23
N PRO A 351 -22.28 26.99 0.05
CA PRO A 351 -23.24 26.87 1.15
C PRO A 351 -23.21 25.47 1.77
N VAL A 352 -23.15 25.41 3.10
CA VAL A 352 -23.13 24.16 3.87
C VAL A 352 -24.11 24.27 5.04
N THR A 353 -24.85 23.20 5.25
CA THR A 353 -25.77 23.03 6.37
C THR A 353 -25.25 21.90 7.24
N LEU A 354 -25.05 22.18 8.53
CA LEU A 354 -24.61 21.22 9.52
C LEU A 354 -25.67 21.10 10.62
N PRO A 355 -26.54 20.07 10.58
CA PRO A 355 -27.39 19.74 11.71
C PRO A 355 -26.55 19.19 12.86
N PHE A 356 -26.92 19.54 14.10
CA PHE A 356 -26.22 19.06 15.29
C PHE A 356 -27.13 18.97 16.52
N THR A 357 -26.73 18.11 17.45
CA THR A 357 -27.27 18.04 18.81
C THR A 357 -26.37 18.81 19.75
N LEU A 358 -26.96 19.41 20.78
CA LEU A 358 -26.27 20.15 21.82
C LEU A 358 -26.87 19.79 23.16
N ASP A 359 -26.04 19.32 24.08
CA ASP A 359 -26.38 19.09 25.48
C ASP A 359 -25.64 20.12 26.35
N LEU A 360 -26.36 20.79 27.24
CA LEU A 360 -25.85 21.84 28.11
C LEU A 360 -25.98 21.41 29.56
N ASP A 361 -24.85 21.25 30.25
CA ASP A 361 -24.78 21.02 31.69
C ASP A 361 -24.04 22.19 32.35
N GLY A 362 -24.82 23.20 32.73
CA GLY A 362 -24.31 24.46 33.28
C GLY A 362 -23.41 25.22 32.29
N ASP A 363 -22.12 25.20 32.55
CA ASP A 363 -21.09 25.88 31.74
C ASP A 363 -20.36 24.93 30.79
N THR A 364 -20.78 23.67 30.70
CA THR A 364 -20.21 22.67 29.80
C THR A 364 -21.22 22.35 28.69
N ALA A 365 -20.76 22.41 27.44
CA ALA A 365 -21.53 22.08 26.24
C ALA A 365 -20.93 20.84 25.58
N THR A 366 -21.77 19.86 25.24
CA THR A 366 -21.39 18.71 24.41
C THR A 366 -22.17 18.76 23.11
N MET A 367 -21.45 18.79 21.99
CA MET A 367 -22.03 18.95 20.65
C MET A 367 -21.62 17.78 19.75
N SER A 368 -22.57 17.26 18.98
CA SER A 368 -22.33 16.26 17.94
C SER A 368 -23.07 16.64 16.67
N GLY A 369 -22.37 16.69 15.54
CA GLY A 369 -22.90 17.07 14.25
C GLY A 369 -22.32 16.26 13.10
N ALA A 370 -23.10 16.09 12.05
CA ALA A 370 -22.66 15.41 10.84
C ALA A 370 -23.31 16.01 9.59
N THR A 371 -22.56 16.08 8.51
CA THR A 371 -23.06 16.48 7.20
C THR A 371 -22.30 15.76 6.09
N THR A 372 -22.86 15.76 4.87
CA THR A 372 -22.21 15.20 3.69
C THR A 372 -21.95 16.32 2.70
N LEU A 373 -20.69 16.51 2.31
CA LEU A 373 -20.28 17.47 1.30
C LEU A 373 -20.12 16.79 -0.05
N ASP A 374 -20.43 17.49 -1.15
CA ASP A 374 -20.05 17.05 -2.49
C ASP A 374 -18.71 17.68 -2.87
N ARG A 375 -17.66 16.85 -2.96
CA ARG A 375 -16.29 17.31 -3.25
C ARG A 375 -16.18 18.09 -4.57
N ARG A 376 -17.09 17.84 -5.52
CA ARG A 376 -17.08 18.49 -6.83
C ARG A 376 -17.46 19.97 -6.75
N ASN A 377 -18.21 20.37 -5.72
CA ASN A 377 -18.53 21.78 -5.48
C ASN A 377 -17.28 22.62 -5.13
N PHE A 378 -16.17 21.95 -4.78
CA PHE A 378 -14.88 22.55 -4.45
C PHE A 378 -13.79 22.22 -5.49
N ASP A 379 -14.18 21.68 -6.66
CA ASP A 379 -13.27 21.18 -7.70
C ASP A 379 -12.27 20.10 -7.23
N ILE A 380 -12.51 19.46 -6.08
CA ILE A 380 -11.61 18.47 -5.48
C ILE A 380 -11.72 17.14 -6.24
N GLY A 381 -10.62 16.70 -6.84
CA GLY A 381 -10.56 15.48 -7.63
C GLY A 381 -11.38 15.55 -8.93
N ALA A 382 -11.34 16.69 -9.63
CA ALA A 382 -12.13 16.94 -10.84
C ALA A 382 -11.98 15.84 -11.93
N GLY A 383 -10.79 15.22 -12.03
CA GLY A 383 -10.55 14.10 -12.95
C GLY A 383 -11.24 12.78 -12.55
N GLN A 384 -11.70 12.66 -11.31
CA GLN A 384 -12.41 11.49 -10.79
C GLN A 384 -13.92 11.66 -10.97
N THR A 385 -14.43 11.26 -12.13
CA THR A 385 -15.83 11.42 -12.53
C THR A 385 -16.70 10.19 -12.24
N ASP A 386 -16.12 9.10 -11.73
CA ASP A 386 -16.81 7.85 -11.42
C ASP A 386 -16.96 7.67 -9.89
N PRO A 387 -18.19 7.66 -9.34
CA PRO A 387 -18.42 7.55 -7.91
C PRO A 387 -18.08 6.16 -7.33
N ASP A 388 -17.98 5.11 -8.15
CA ASP A 388 -17.56 3.78 -7.70
C ASP A 388 -16.04 3.73 -7.45
N THR A 389 -15.30 4.54 -8.20
CA THR A 389 -13.86 4.73 -8.05
C THR A 389 -13.54 5.65 -6.87
N LEU A 390 -14.15 6.85 -6.84
CA LEU A 390 -14.08 7.79 -5.71
C LEU A 390 -15.42 8.50 -5.56
N ALA A 391 -16.12 8.23 -4.46
CA ALA A 391 -17.43 8.79 -4.20
C ALA A 391 -17.42 10.32 -4.25
N PHE A 392 -18.54 10.91 -4.69
CA PHE A 392 -18.71 12.36 -4.70
C PHE A 392 -18.98 12.91 -3.31
N GLY A 393 -19.76 12.16 -2.52
CA GLY A 393 -20.06 12.48 -1.13
C GLY A 393 -18.86 12.21 -0.23
N VAL A 394 -18.58 13.18 0.63
CA VAL A 394 -17.58 13.13 1.71
C VAL A 394 -18.31 13.43 3.00
N ASP A 395 -18.29 12.47 3.93
CA ASP A 395 -18.96 12.64 5.20
C ASP A 395 -18.02 13.39 6.16
N VAL A 396 -18.55 14.43 6.80
CA VAL A 396 -17.85 15.25 7.79
C VAL A 396 -18.57 15.10 9.11
N THR A 397 -17.82 14.80 10.16
CA THR A 397 -18.33 14.63 11.52
C THR A 397 -17.61 15.57 12.46
N VAL A 398 -18.34 16.12 13.42
CA VAL A 398 -17.78 16.95 14.48
C VAL A 398 -18.36 16.51 15.80
N ASP A 399 -17.48 16.22 16.75
CA ASP A 399 -17.84 15.96 18.14
C ASP A 399 -16.94 16.83 19.00
N LEU A 400 -17.52 17.63 19.90
CA LEU A 400 -16.73 18.50 20.76
C LEU A 400 -17.35 18.72 22.14
N THR A 401 -16.48 19.06 23.09
CA THR A 401 -16.85 19.62 24.37
C THR A 401 -16.30 21.04 24.47
N ALA A 402 -17.16 21.99 24.84
CA ALA A 402 -16.79 23.38 25.04
C ALA A 402 -17.15 23.83 26.46
N GLN A 403 -16.40 24.81 26.95
CA GLN A 403 -16.65 25.47 28.23
C GLN A 403 -17.08 26.92 27.96
N ARG A 404 -18.07 27.40 28.69
CA ARG A 404 -18.47 28.81 28.65
C ARG A 404 -17.28 29.66 29.13
N ALA A 405 -16.95 30.70 28.39
CA ALA A 405 -15.91 31.64 28.78
C ALA A 405 -16.32 32.31 30.11
N THR A 406 -15.45 32.25 31.11
CA THR A 406 -15.63 32.98 32.36
C THR A 406 -15.10 34.40 32.17
N ASP A 407 -15.96 35.40 32.41
CA ASP A 407 -15.59 36.83 32.42
C ASP A 407 -14.42 37.18 33.36
#